data_AF-W4HJW7-F1
#
_entry.id   AF-W4HJW7-F1
#
_cell.length_a   1.000
_cell.length_b   1.000
_cell.length_c   1.000
_cell.angle_alpha   90.00
_cell.angle_beta   90.00
_cell.angle_gamma   90.00
#
_symmetry.space_group_name_H-M   'P 1'
#
loop_
_entity.id
_entity.type
_entity.pdbx_description
1 polymer ?
#
loop_
_entity_poly.entity_id
_entity_poly.type
_entity_poly.pdbx_seq_one_letter_code
_entity_poly.pdbx_strand_id
1 'polypeptide(L)'
;MTHAVDAVDWSAVQTLQERMARQPSGGFWYDVYDHAIELVLSGSRREEPYLLRNVVRDAKTTVRRRKELEIRRFGGSLDQPEISCEVDRDPVVVAMRPTSAEVQLARAEQFLQFKKNVNGANPKAEDVLKLWLNGESVAHTAFDLSISPDYVKKIRKLIYAAAKNHHAESEAA
;
A
#
# COMPACT_ATOMS: atom_id res chain seq x y z
N MET A 1 -41.19 3.66 13.69
CA MET A 1 -39.84 3.46 13.14
C MET A 1 -39.53 1.97 13.25
N THR A 2 -39.86 1.22 12.21
CA THR A 2 -39.49 -0.19 12.08
C THR A 2 -37.99 -0.24 11.85
N HIS A 3 -37.23 -0.64 12.88
CA HIS A 3 -35.85 -1.06 12.69
C HIS A 3 -35.90 -2.26 11.76
N ALA A 4 -35.54 -2.05 10.49
CA ALA A 4 -35.21 -3.15 9.61
C ALA A 4 -34.11 -3.93 10.33
N VAL A 5 -34.43 -5.15 10.74
CA VAL A 5 -33.42 -6.10 11.20
C VAL A 5 -32.60 -6.38 9.95
N ASP A 6 -31.47 -5.69 9.81
CA ASP A 6 -30.61 -5.79 8.63
C ASP A 6 -30.23 -7.26 8.45
N ALA A 7 -30.54 -7.81 7.28
CA ALA A 7 -30.28 -9.21 6.97
C ALA A 7 -28.77 -9.42 6.96
N VAL A 8 -28.28 -10.26 7.88
CA VAL A 8 -26.87 -10.65 7.92
C VAL A 8 -26.57 -11.54 6.71
N ASP A 9 -25.56 -11.17 5.94
CA ASP A 9 -25.06 -11.98 4.83
C ASP A 9 -24.24 -13.17 5.36
N TRP A 10 -24.94 -14.27 5.64
CA TRP A 10 -24.34 -15.50 6.12
C TRP A 10 -23.37 -16.14 5.12
N SER A 11 -23.50 -15.86 3.82
CA SER A 11 -22.58 -16.35 2.80
C SER A 11 -21.20 -15.69 2.92
N ALA A 12 -21.18 -14.39 3.24
CA ALA A 12 -19.96 -13.67 3.54
C ALA A 12 -19.31 -14.17 4.84
N VAL A 13 -20.11 -14.42 5.89
CA VAL A 13 -19.62 -14.99 7.16
C VAL A 13 -18.95 -16.34 6.93
N GLN A 14 -19.61 -17.26 6.21
CA GLN A 14 -19.06 -18.58 5.93
C GLN A 14 -17.73 -18.50 5.16
N THR A 15 -17.68 -17.65 4.13
CA THR A 15 -16.45 -17.44 3.34
C THR A 15 -15.29 -16.94 4.22
N LEU A 16 -15.57 -16.04 5.17
CA LEU A 16 -14.56 -15.52 6.08
C LEU A 16 -14.10 -16.59 7.09
N GLN A 17 -15.02 -17.40 7.61
CA GLN A 17 -14.69 -18.51 8.52
C GLN A 17 -13.80 -19.55 7.83
N GLU A 18 -14.09 -19.91 6.58
CA GLU A 18 -13.25 -20.83 5.81
C GLU A 18 -11.84 -20.26 5.56
N ARG A 19 -11.72 -18.95 5.33
CA ARG A 19 -10.41 -18.28 5.18
C ARG A 19 -9.67 -18.21 6.51
N MET A 20 -10.37 -17.95 7.61
CA MET A 20 -9.83 -17.90 8.96
C MET A 20 -9.29 -19.25 9.41
N ALA A 21 -10.02 -20.34 9.13
CA ALA A 21 -9.62 -21.71 9.49
C ALA A 21 -8.29 -22.16 8.84
N ARG A 22 -7.87 -21.50 7.75
CA ARG A 22 -6.58 -21.76 7.08
C ARG A 22 -5.42 -20.97 7.69
N GLN A 23 -5.69 -20.04 8.60
CA GLN A 23 -4.67 -19.22 9.24
C GLN A 23 -4.27 -19.79 10.61
N PRO A 24 -3.01 -19.64 11.04
CA PRO A 24 -2.61 -20.00 12.39
C PRO A 24 -3.31 -19.07 13.40
N SER A 25 -3.85 -19.65 14.48
CA SER A 25 -4.46 -18.90 15.57
C SER A 25 -3.49 -17.90 16.17
N GLY A 26 -3.94 -16.66 16.42
CA GLY A 26 -3.10 -15.55 16.89
C GLY A 26 -2.23 -14.88 15.81
N GLY A 27 -2.30 -15.38 14.56
CA GLY A 27 -1.67 -14.73 13.42
C GLY A 27 -2.40 -13.45 13.00
N PHE A 28 -1.69 -12.51 12.37
CA PHE A 28 -2.29 -11.25 11.91
C PHE A 28 -3.53 -11.48 11.03
N TRP A 29 -3.47 -12.40 10.07
CA TRP A 29 -4.60 -12.68 9.18
C TRP A 29 -5.76 -13.38 9.88
N TYR A 30 -5.47 -14.17 10.93
CA TYR A 30 -6.51 -14.75 11.78
C TYR A 30 -7.32 -13.62 12.45
N ASP A 31 -6.64 -12.68 13.11
CA ASP A 31 -7.26 -11.53 13.77
C ASP A 31 -8.04 -10.64 12.79
N VAL A 32 -7.55 -10.52 11.55
CA VAL A 32 -8.23 -9.77 10.48
C VAL A 32 -9.54 -10.44 10.07
N TYR A 33 -9.55 -11.76 9.89
CA TYR A 33 -10.77 -12.46 9.50
C TYR A 33 -11.79 -12.52 10.65
N ASP A 34 -11.32 -12.71 11.88
CA ASP A 34 -12.15 -12.66 13.09
C ASP A 34 -12.87 -11.31 13.20
N HIS A 35 -12.12 -10.21 13.11
CA HIS A 35 -12.71 -8.87 13.15
C HIS A 35 -13.58 -8.56 11.91
N ALA A 36 -13.25 -9.11 10.73
CA ALA A 36 -14.11 -8.97 9.55
C ALA A 36 -15.47 -9.66 9.72
N ILE A 37 -15.52 -10.80 10.41
CA ILE A 37 -16.76 -11.49 10.76
C ILE A 37 -17.59 -10.62 11.69
N GLU A 38 -17.00 -10.03 12.73
CA GLU A 38 -17.70 -9.08 13.62
C GLU A 38 -18.32 -7.92 12.82
N LEU A 39 -17.59 -7.38 11.84
CA LEU A 39 -18.10 -6.28 11.00
C LEU A 39 -19.32 -6.70 10.17
N VAL A 40 -19.34 -7.92 9.64
CA VAL A 40 -20.50 -8.45 8.89
C VAL A 40 -21.67 -8.70 9.84
N LEU A 41 -21.42 -9.28 11.03
CA LEU A 41 -22.44 -9.56 12.03
C LEU A 41 -23.05 -8.31 12.67
N SER A 42 -22.34 -7.17 12.64
CA SER A 42 -22.81 -5.91 13.21
C SER A 42 -24.06 -5.32 12.55
N GLY A 43 -24.53 -5.90 11.43
CA GLY A 43 -25.75 -5.50 10.72
C GLY A 43 -25.66 -4.13 10.03
N SER A 44 -24.62 -3.34 10.29
CA SER A 44 -24.49 -1.96 9.81
C SER A 44 -24.28 -1.81 8.30
N ARG A 45 -24.14 -2.91 7.56
CA ARG A 45 -23.74 -2.91 6.14
C ARG A 45 -24.79 -3.61 5.29
N ARG A 46 -25.24 -2.94 4.23
CA ARG A 46 -26.10 -3.52 3.19
C ARG A 46 -25.31 -4.53 2.36
N GLU A 47 -26.01 -5.53 1.83
CA GLU A 47 -25.48 -6.47 0.83
C GLU A 47 -24.99 -5.68 -0.40
N GLU A 48 -23.67 -5.46 -0.47
CA GLU A 48 -23.02 -4.81 -1.59
C GLU A 48 -22.15 -5.82 -2.34
N PRO A 49 -21.98 -5.67 -3.67
CA PRO A 49 -21.19 -6.59 -4.51
C PRO A 49 -19.71 -6.71 -4.08
N TYR A 50 -19.24 -5.83 -3.18
CA TYR A 50 -17.88 -5.82 -2.65
C TYR A 50 -17.81 -5.91 -1.13
N LEU A 51 -18.89 -6.36 -0.46
CA LEU A 51 -18.98 -6.45 1.00
C LEU A 51 -17.75 -7.16 1.60
N LEU A 52 -17.46 -8.37 1.13
CA LEU A 52 -16.31 -9.18 1.58
C LEU A 52 -14.97 -8.45 1.46
N ARG A 53 -14.73 -7.77 0.33
CA ARG A 53 -13.48 -7.03 0.12
C ARG A 53 -13.38 -5.83 1.07
N ASN A 54 -14.49 -5.14 1.27
CA ASN A 54 -14.55 -3.93 2.09
C ASN A 54 -14.38 -4.28 3.58
N VAL A 55 -15.09 -5.30 4.09
CA VAL A 55 -14.96 -5.72 5.51
C VAL A 55 -13.56 -6.23 5.82
N VAL A 56 -12.93 -6.99 4.93
CA VAL A 56 -11.54 -7.44 5.12
C VAL A 56 -10.56 -6.26 5.11
N ARG A 57 -10.75 -5.28 4.22
CA ARG A 57 -9.92 -4.07 4.17
C ARG A 57 -10.03 -3.25 5.45
N ASP A 58 -11.25 -3.05 5.94
CA ASP A 58 -11.52 -2.27 7.15
C ASP A 58 -11.00 -2.99 8.39
N ALA A 59 -11.20 -4.32 8.45
CA ALA A 59 -10.65 -5.15 9.51
C ALA A 59 -9.12 -5.10 9.52
N LYS A 60 -8.47 -5.23 8.35
CA LYS A 60 -7.01 -5.12 8.20
C LYS A 60 -6.47 -3.80 8.74
N THR A 61 -7.11 -2.70 8.38
CA THR A 61 -6.71 -1.36 8.84
C THR A 61 -6.84 -1.23 10.36
N THR A 62 -7.94 -1.76 10.91
CA THR A 62 -8.23 -1.68 12.35
C THR A 62 -7.29 -2.55 13.18
N VAL A 63 -7.08 -3.81 12.78
CA VAL A 63 -6.15 -4.73 13.45
C VAL A 63 -4.72 -4.20 13.40
N ARG A 64 -4.27 -3.71 12.23
CA ARG A 64 -2.94 -3.10 12.10
C ARG A 64 -2.77 -1.93 13.06
N ARG A 65 -3.73 -1.01 13.10
CA ARG A 65 -3.68 0.14 14.00
C ARG A 65 -3.68 -0.28 15.48
N ARG A 66 -4.46 -1.30 15.85
CA ARG A 66 -4.47 -1.86 17.21
C ARG A 66 -3.10 -2.41 17.59
N LYS A 67 -2.48 -3.22 16.74
CA LYS A 67 -1.12 -3.78 16.99
C LYS A 67 -0.05 -2.68 17.08
N GLU A 68 -0.11 -1.68 16.19
CA GLU A 68 0.81 -0.53 16.26
C GLU A 68 0.65 0.27 17.57
N LEU A 69 -0.59 0.43 18.06
CA LEU A 69 -0.86 1.09 19.34
C LEU A 69 -0.42 0.23 20.53
N GLU A 70 -0.56 -1.08 20.45
CA GLU A 70 -0.13 -2.02 21.48
C GLU A 70 1.40 -2.01 21.63
N ILE A 71 2.14 -2.06 20.53
CA ILE A 71 3.61 -1.91 20.50
C ILE A 71 4.03 -0.60 21.16
N ARG A 72 3.36 0.51 20.84
CA ARG A 72 3.65 1.83 21.43
C ARG A 72 3.33 1.91 22.92
N ARG A 73 2.28 1.22 23.38
CA ARG A 73 1.84 1.26 24.78
C ARG A 73 2.68 0.37 25.69
N PHE A 74 3.11 -0.80 25.21
CA PHE A 74 3.81 -1.78 26.03
C PHE A 74 5.33 -1.69 25.92
N GLY A 75 5.90 -0.80 25.08
CA GLY A 75 7.31 -0.40 25.13
C GLY A 75 8.32 -1.55 24.97
N GLY A 76 7.88 -2.73 24.56
CA GLY A 76 8.70 -3.92 24.41
C GLY A 76 8.98 -4.16 22.94
N SER A 77 10.26 -4.22 22.60
CA SER A 77 10.77 -4.91 21.41
C SER A 77 10.40 -6.39 21.52
N LEU A 78 9.15 -6.73 21.27
CA LEU A 78 8.77 -8.10 20.96
C LEU A 78 9.09 -8.31 19.50
N ASP A 79 9.88 -9.36 19.25
CA ASP A 79 10.27 -9.84 17.94
C ASP A 79 9.19 -9.53 16.93
N GLN A 80 9.55 -8.74 15.92
CA GLN A 80 8.69 -8.51 14.76
C GLN A 80 8.11 -9.88 14.41
N PRO A 81 6.79 -10.08 14.45
CA PRO A 81 6.25 -11.26 13.82
C PRO A 81 6.83 -11.20 12.42
N GLU A 82 7.49 -12.28 11.98
CA GLU A 82 7.77 -12.51 10.59
C GLU A 82 6.40 -12.51 9.91
N ILE A 83 5.94 -11.30 9.59
CA ILE A 83 4.98 -11.08 8.55
C ILE A 83 5.79 -11.56 7.37
N SER A 84 5.64 -12.84 7.04
CA SER A 84 5.87 -13.36 5.71
C SER A 84 4.92 -12.57 4.83
N CYS A 85 5.35 -11.35 4.58
CA CYS A 85 4.85 -10.51 3.56
C CYS A 85 5.23 -11.33 2.32
N GLU A 86 4.26 -12.02 1.77
CA GLU A 86 4.01 -11.81 0.36
C GLU A 86 3.71 -10.31 0.19
N VAL A 87 4.78 -9.51 0.33
CA VAL A 87 4.95 -8.30 -0.43
C VAL A 87 4.70 -8.80 -1.83
N ASP A 88 3.68 -8.26 -2.50
CA ASP A 88 3.76 -8.13 -3.95
C ASP A 88 5.11 -7.49 -4.21
N ARG A 89 6.14 -8.33 -4.36
CA ARG A 89 7.49 -7.93 -4.67
C ARG A 89 7.35 -7.43 -6.08
N ASP A 90 6.99 -6.15 -6.21
CA ASP A 90 7.46 -5.36 -7.34
C ASP A 90 8.96 -5.65 -7.41
N PRO A 91 9.44 -6.29 -8.48
CA PRO A 91 10.84 -6.62 -8.58
C PRO A 91 11.60 -5.29 -8.54
N VAL A 92 12.56 -5.22 -7.62
CA VAL A 92 13.50 -4.10 -7.38
C VAL A 92 13.03 -3.04 -6.37
N VAL A 93 13.05 -3.40 -5.08
CA VAL A 93 13.48 -2.45 -4.02
C VAL A 93 14.83 -2.93 -3.51
N VAL A 94 15.87 -2.66 -4.29
CA VAL A 94 17.25 -2.80 -3.82
C VAL A 94 17.53 -1.57 -2.97
N ALA A 95 17.60 -1.74 -1.65
CA ALA A 95 18.20 -0.75 -0.77
C ALA A 95 19.68 -0.60 -1.17
N MET A 96 19.98 0.32 -2.08
CA MET A 96 21.34 0.55 -2.56
C MET A 96 22.17 1.19 -1.45
N ARG A 97 23.25 0.50 -1.07
CA ARG A 97 24.36 1.00 -0.25
C ARG A 97 24.90 2.34 -0.79
N PRO A 98 25.58 3.15 0.05
CA PRO A 98 26.08 4.47 -0.33
C PRO A 98 27.02 4.34 -1.53
N THR A 99 26.55 4.84 -2.66
CA THR A 99 27.32 4.93 -3.91
C THR A 99 28.22 6.17 -3.79
N SER A 100 29.43 6.13 -4.35
CA SER A 100 30.44 7.20 -4.21
C SER A 100 29.87 8.58 -4.56
N ALA A 101 30.47 9.65 -4.04
CA ALA A 101 30.00 11.03 -4.25
C ALA A 101 29.80 11.39 -5.74
N GLU A 102 30.62 10.82 -6.62
CA GLU A 102 30.51 10.98 -8.08
C GLU A 102 29.25 10.31 -8.65
N VAL A 103 28.87 9.14 -8.14
CA VAL A 103 27.62 8.47 -8.54
C VAL A 103 26.39 9.20 -8.00
N GLN A 104 26.52 9.86 -6.84
CA GLN A 104 25.45 10.73 -6.33
C GLN A 104 25.27 11.98 -7.18
N LEU A 105 26.37 12.60 -7.63
CA LEU A 105 26.37 13.74 -8.55
C LEU A 105 25.79 13.38 -9.92
N ALA A 106 26.21 12.27 -10.52
CA ALA A 106 25.68 11.79 -11.80
C ALA A 106 24.17 11.49 -11.72
N ARG A 107 23.70 10.92 -10.60
CA ARG A 107 22.26 10.72 -10.34
C ARG A 107 21.51 12.05 -10.16
N ALA A 108 22.13 13.04 -9.51
CA ALA A 108 21.54 14.35 -9.32
C ALA A 108 21.39 15.13 -10.64
N GLU A 109 22.38 15.03 -11.54
CA GLU A 109 22.32 15.64 -12.87
C GLU A 109 21.27 14.98 -13.77
N GLN A 110 21.24 13.64 -13.80
CA GLN A 110 20.18 12.87 -14.46
C GLN A 110 18.80 13.24 -13.89
N PHE A 111 18.69 13.37 -12.57
CA PHE A 111 17.46 13.81 -11.90
C PHE A 111 17.02 15.22 -12.33
N LEU A 112 17.95 16.16 -12.51
CA LEU A 112 17.63 17.52 -12.99
C LEU A 112 17.17 17.53 -14.46
N GLN A 113 17.74 16.68 -15.31
CA GLN A 113 17.25 16.50 -16.69
C GLN A 113 15.86 15.85 -16.72
N PHE A 114 15.64 14.80 -15.91
CA PHE A 114 14.32 14.20 -15.74
C PHE A 114 13.29 15.18 -15.22
N LYS A 115 13.68 16.01 -14.26
CA LYS A 115 12.83 17.07 -13.70
C LYS A 115 12.35 18.04 -14.78
N LYS A 116 13.19 18.43 -15.74
CA LYS A 116 12.77 19.32 -16.84
C LYS A 116 11.78 18.64 -17.80
N ASN A 117 12.04 17.38 -18.15
CA ASN A 117 11.21 16.65 -19.12
C ASN A 117 9.84 16.25 -18.55
N VAL A 118 9.80 15.85 -17.28
CA VAL A 118 8.59 15.35 -16.62
C VAL A 118 7.66 16.48 -16.17
N ASN A 119 8.21 17.62 -15.71
CA ASN A 119 7.40 18.75 -15.25
C ASN A 119 6.62 19.43 -16.39
N GLY A 120 7.13 19.37 -17.63
CA GLY A 120 6.39 19.81 -18.82
C GLY A 120 5.15 18.97 -19.14
N ALA A 121 5.12 17.71 -18.73
CA ALA A 121 4.00 16.79 -19.00
C ALA A 121 3.00 16.72 -17.83
N ASN A 122 3.44 16.86 -16.58
CA ASN A 122 2.55 16.86 -15.42
C ASN A 122 3.15 17.63 -14.23
N PRO A 123 2.48 18.67 -13.72
CA PRO A 123 3.00 19.49 -12.63
C PRO A 123 3.14 18.73 -11.31
N LYS A 124 2.36 17.67 -11.08
CA LYS A 124 2.44 16.85 -9.85
C LYS A 124 3.48 15.75 -9.91
N ALA A 125 4.12 15.53 -11.04
CA ALA A 125 5.05 14.43 -11.20
C ALA A 125 6.39 14.67 -10.48
N GLU A 126 6.80 15.93 -10.29
CA GLU A 126 7.97 16.26 -9.47
C GLU A 126 7.78 15.81 -8.02
N ASP A 127 6.63 16.13 -7.43
CA ASP A 127 6.38 15.81 -6.02
C ASP A 127 6.20 14.31 -5.80
N VAL A 128 5.53 13.63 -6.74
CA VAL A 128 5.44 12.16 -6.73
C VAL A 128 6.82 11.52 -6.83
N LEU A 129 7.71 12.05 -7.68
CA LEU A 129 9.06 11.52 -7.84
C LEU A 129 9.90 11.70 -6.56
N LYS A 130 9.84 12.87 -5.92
CA LYS A 130 10.56 13.13 -4.66
C LYS A 130 10.14 12.17 -3.56
N LEU A 131 8.83 12.03 -3.34
CA LEU A 131 8.30 11.11 -2.32
C LEU A 131 8.66 9.66 -2.66
N TRP A 132 8.60 9.28 -3.93
CA TRP A 132 8.97 7.94 -4.36
C TRP A 132 10.47 7.63 -4.12
N LEU A 133 11.37 8.58 -4.36
CA LEU A 133 12.81 8.42 -4.07
C LEU A 133 13.10 8.30 -2.58
N ASN A 134 12.30 8.93 -1.73
CA ASN A 134 12.38 8.77 -0.28
C ASN A 134 11.88 7.39 0.21
N GLY A 135 11.43 6.52 -0.72
CA GLY A 135 10.91 5.19 -0.39
C GLY A 135 9.43 5.19 -0.03
N GLU A 136 8.70 6.28 -0.27
CA GLU A 136 7.29 6.36 0.14
C GLU A 136 6.39 5.42 -0.67
N SER A 137 5.43 4.83 0.05
CA SER A 137 4.41 3.98 -0.57
C SER A 137 3.43 4.80 -1.40
N VAL A 138 2.80 4.18 -2.41
CA VAL A 138 1.77 4.82 -3.25
C VAL A 138 0.64 5.42 -2.42
N ALA A 139 0.24 4.75 -1.34
CA ALA A 139 -0.81 5.22 -0.44
C ALA A 139 -0.39 6.46 0.35
N HIS A 140 0.87 6.52 0.80
CA HIS A 140 1.41 7.68 1.52
C HIS A 140 1.58 8.88 0.57
N THR A 141 2.16 8.64 -0.60
CA THR A 141 2.29 9.67 -1.66
C THR A 141 0.91 10.23 -2.08
N ALA A 142 -0.10 9.38 -2.20
CA ALA A 142 -1.46 9.80 -2.53
C ALA A 142 -2.07 10.70 -1.45
N PHE A 143 -1.84 10.35 -0.19
CA PHE A 143 -2.28 11.11 0.97
C PHE A 143 -1.60 12.48 1.03
N ASP A 144 -0.27 12.53 0.96
CA ASP A 144 0.52 13.76 1.05
C ASP A 144 0.19 14.76 -0.07
N LEU A 145 -0.01 14.25 -1.28
CA LEU A 145 -0.27 15.08 -2.47
C LEU A 145 -1.76 15.32 -2.73
N SER A 146 -2.63 14.80 -1.85
CA SER A 146 -4.10 14.88 -1.99
C SER A 146 -4.57 14.47 -3.39
N ILE A 147 -4.10 13.32 -3.87
CA ILE A 147 -4.46 12.76 -5.18
C ILE A 147 -4.87 11.30 -5.05
N SER A 148 -5.57 10.77 -6.05
CA SER A 148 -5.97 9.36 -6.01
C SER A 148 -4.76 8.43 -6.14
N PRO A 149 -4.75 7.27 -5.45
CA PRO A 149 -3.68 6.28 -5.58
C PRO A 149 -3.47 5.80 -7.03
N ASP A 150 -4.55 5.70 -7.81
CA ASP A 150 -4.46 5.32 -9.21
C ASP A 150 -3.80 6.40 -10.07
N TYR A 151 -3.96 7.67 -9.70
CA TYR A 151 -3.26 8.77 -10.35
C TYR A 151 -1.76 8.75 -10.02
N VAL A 152 -1.38 8.45 -8.77
CA VAL A 152 0.03 8.23 -8.40
C VAL A 152 0.65 7.10 -9.22
N LYS A 153 -0.05 5.96 -9.37
CA LYS A 153 0.42 4.84 -10.20
C LYS A 153 0.63 5.24 -11.66
N LYS A 154 -0.30 6.00 -12.24
CA LYS A 154 -0.17 6.52 -13.61
C LYS A 154 1.07 7.41 -13.74
N ILE A 155 1.30 8.30 -12.79
CA ILE A 155 2.48 9.18 -12.76
C ILE A 155 3.78 8.36 -12.63
N ARG A 156 3.84 7.38 -11.72
CA ARG A 156 5.02 6.51 -11.57
C ARG A 156 5.32 5.72 -12.85
N LYS A 157 4.29 5.23 -13.55
CA LYS A 157 4.46 4.57 -14.87
C LYS A 157 5.00 5.52 -15.93
N LEU A 158 4.52 6.78 -15.96
CA LEU A 158 5.04 7.80 -16.88
C LEU A 158 6.52 8.11 -16.60
N ILE A 159 6.89 8.26 -15.33
CA ILE A 159 8.27 8.45 -14.90
C ILE A 159 9.13 7.26 -15.34
N TYR A 160 8.67 6.03 -15.13
CA TYR A 160 9.40 4.82 -15.52
C TYR A 160 9.57 4.71 -17.04
N ALA A 161 8.54 5.02 -17.82
CA ALA A 161 8.61 5.03 -19.28
C ALA A 161 9.60 6.09 -19.80
N ALA A 162 9.57 7.30 -19.22
CA ALA A 162 10.54 8.35 -19.53
C ALA A 162 11.97 7.91 -19.19
N ALA A 163 12.16 7.25 -18.04
CA ALA A 163 13.46 6.72 -17.62
C ALA A 163 14.02 5.69 -18.59
N LYS A 164 13.16 4.78 -19.07
CA LYS A 164 13.52 3.74 -20.02
C LYS A 164 13.94 4.32 -21.38
N ASN A 165 13.21 5.31 -21.89
CA ASN A 165 13.53 5.92 -23.18
C ASN A 165 14.88 6.67 -23.15
N HIS A 166 15.19 7.34 -22.05
CA HIS A 166 16.46 8.04 -21.88
C HIS A 166 17.66 7.08 -21.83
N HIS A 167 17.50 5.90 -21.23
CA HIS A 167 18.52 4.85 -21.26
C HIS A 167 18.75 4.32 -22.67
N ALA A 168 17.68 4.09 -23.44
CA ALA A 168 17.79 3.63 -24.82
C ALA A 168 18.49 4.64 -25.73
N GLU A 169 18.25 5.95 -25.53
CA GLU A 169 18.95 7.01 -26.27
C GLU A 169 20.44 7.10 -25.92
N SER A 170 20.81 6.83 -24.66
CA SER A 170 22.22 6.82 -24.23
C SER A 170 23.02 5.61 -24.69
N GLU A 171 22.37 4.47 -25.01
CA GLU A 171 23.03 3.28 -25.54
C GLU A 171 23.17 3.29 -27.07
N ALA A 172 22.40 4.15 -27.76
CA ALA A 172 22.42 4.29 -29.22
C ALA A 172 23.40 5.37 -29.73
N ALA A 173 24.00 6.14 -28.83
CA ALA A 173 24.94 7.24 -29.10
C ALA A 173 26.38 6.83 -28.77
#